data_AF-A0A3D0C865-F1
#
_entry.id   AF-A0A3D0C865-F1
#
_cell.length_a   1.000
_cell.length_b   1.000
_cell.length_c   1.000
_cell.angle_alpha   90.00
_cell.angle_beta   90.00
_cell.angle_gamma   90.00
#
_symmetry.space_group_name_H-M   'P 1'
#
loop_
_entity.id
_entity.type
_entity.pdbx_description
1 polymer ?
#
loop_
_entity_poly.entity_id
_entity_poly.type
_entity_poly.pdbx_seq_one_letter_code
_entity_poly.pdbx_strand_id
1 'polypeptide(L)' 'FLEGVRALLIDKDNSPKWHYSSVEAIDTKVLNWFFESSWSKAAHPLAKLS' A
#
# COMPACT_ATOMS: atom_id res chain seq x y z
N PHE A 1 0.61 1.74 -6.02
CA PHE A 1 1.18 3.09 -5.83
C PHE A 1 1.61 3.71 -7.16
N LEU A 2 2.61 3.16 -7.86
CA LEU A 2 3.15 3.73 -9.11
C LEU A 2 2.08 4.05 -10.17
N GLU A 3 1.11 3.17 -10.35
CA GLU A 3 0.08 3.36 -11.38
C GLU A 3 -0.79 4.61 -11.16
N GLY A 4 -1.10 4.95 -9.92
CA GLY A 4 -1.83 6.18 -9.63
C GLY A 4 -1.02 7.43 -9.98
N VAL A 5 0.28 7.39 -9.71
CA VAL A 5 1.21 8.46 -10.09
C VAL A 5 1.31 8.58 -11.61
N ARG A 6 1.43 7.46 -12.33
CA ARG A 6 1.46 7.44 -13.80
C ARG A 6 0.18 8.07 -14.36
N ALA A 7 -0.99 7.57 -13.97
CA ALA A 7 -2.28 7.99 -14.51
C ALA A 7 -2.62 9.47 -14.20
N LEU A 8 -2.27 9.94 -13.00
CA LEU A 8 -2.63 11.30 -12.56
C LEU A 8 -1.59 12.36 -12.94
N LEU A 9 -0.30 12.08 -12.71
CA LEU A 9 0.74 13.11 -12.76
C LEU A 9 1.61 13.03 -14.03
N ILE A 10 1.87 11.83 -14.54
CA ILE A 10 2.73 11.62 -15.70
C ILE A 10 1.91 11.75 -16.99
N ASP A 11 1.08 10.75 -17.27
CA ASP A 11 0.32 10.63 -18.51
C ASP A 11 -0.95 11.50 -18.50
N LYS A 12 -1.45 11.83 -17.30
CA LYS A 12 -2.67 12.64 -17.07
C LYS A 12 -3.90 12.09 -17.79
N ASP A 13 -3.97 10.78 -17.94
CA ASP A 13 -5.07 10.07 -18.59
C ASP A 13 -6.27 9.84 -17.65
N ASN A 14 -6.10 10.07 -16.34
CA ASN A 14 -7.09 9.81 -15.29
C ASN A 14 -7.68 8.38 -15.34
N SER A 15 -6.93 7.42 -15.89
CA SER A 15 -7.38 6.07 -16.19
C SER A 15 -6.44 5.02 -15.60
N PRO A 16 -6.37 4.91 -14.26
CA PRO A 16 -5.46 3.97 -13.62
C PRO A 16 -5.88 2.51 -13.85
N LYS A 17 -4.92 1.67 -14.20
CA LYS A 17 -5.05 0.23 -14.35
C LYS A 17 -4.61 -0.48 -13.08
N TRP A 18 -5.48 -0.43 -12.06
CA TRP A 18 -5.18 -1.05 -10.77
C TRP A 18 -4.92 -2.55 -10.88
N HIS A 19 -4.01 -3.05 -10.04
CA HIS A 19 -3.61 -4.46 -10.04
C HIS A 19 -4.75 -5.40 -9.62
N TYR A 20 -5.63 -4.94 -8.74
CA TYR A 20 -6.86 -5.63 -8.34
C TYR A 20 -8.07 -4.86 -8.86
N SER A 21 -9.04 -5.58 -9.45
CA SER A 21 -10.24 -4.98 -10.06
C SER A 21 -11.34 -4.64 -9.05
N SER A 22 -11.34 -5.27 -7.88
CA SER A 22 -12.25 -4.98 -6.77
C SER A 22 -11.59 -5.30 -5.43
N VAL A 23 -12.24 -4.95 -4.33
CA VAL A 23 -11.73 -5.20 -2.97
C VAL A 23 -11.71 -6.70 -2.67
N GLU A 24 -12.72 -7.44 -3.13
CA GLU A 24 -12.87 -8.89 -2.93
C GLU A 24 -11.79 -9.69 -3.66
N ALA A 25 -11.19 -9.12 -4.71
CA ALA A 25 -10.12 -9.74 -5.47
C ALA A 25 -8.75 -9.71 -4.76
N ILE A 26 -8.64 -9.02 -3.62
CA ILE A 26 -7.39 -8.91 -2.86
C ILE A 26 -7.22 -10.15 -1.97
N ASP A 27 -6.12 -10.89 -2.18
CA ASP A 27 -5.76 -12.01 -1.31
C ASP A 27 -5.54 -11.52 0.13
N THR A 28 -6.13 -12.23 1.11
CA THR A 28 -5.99 -11.94 2.53
C THR A 28 -4.54 -11.87 2.99
N LYS A 29 -3.63 -12.65 2.39
CA LYS A 29 -2.19 -12.58 2.69
C LYS A 29 -1.59 -11.23 2.33
N VAL A 30 -1.97 -10.68 1.18
CA VAL A 30 -1.51 -9.35 0.74
C VAL A 30 -2.05 -8.28 1.69
N LEU A 31 -3.33 -8.39 2.07
CA LEU A 31 -3.93 -7.47 3.03
C LEU A 31 -3.20 -7.53 4.38
N ASN A 32 -3.00 -8.74 4.93
CA ASN A 32 -2.34 -8.93 6.22
C ASN A 32 -0.92 -8.37 6.22
N TRP A 33 -0.16 -8.55 5.14
CA TRP A 33 1.21 -8.04 5.01
C TRP A 33 1.32 -6.53 5.25
N PHE A 34 0.32 -5.73 4.86
CA PHE A 34 0.31 -4.28 5.12
C PHE A 34 0.19 -3.92 6.61
N PHE A 35 -0.37 -4.81 7.42
CA PHE A 35 -0.56 -4.61 8.86
C PHE A 35 0.50 -5.31 9.71
N GLU A 36 1.38 -6.08 9.09
CA GLU A 36 2.51 -6.69 9.78
C GLU A 36 3.57 -5.62 10.08
N SER A 37 3.91 -5.47 11.36
CA SER A 37 4.97 -4.54 11.75
C SER A 37 6.31 -5.05 11.23
N SER A 38 7.01 -4.20 10.47
CA SER A 38 8.38 -4.48 10.05
C SER A 38 9.40 -4.42 11.19
N TRP A 39 9.00 -3.93 12.37
CA TRP A 39 9.86 -3.83 13.54
C TRP A 39 9.37 -4.73 14.66
N SER A 40 10.33 -5.31 15.38
CA SER A 40 10.03 -5.80 16.72
C SER A 40 9.67 -4.62 17.63
N LYS A 41 8.93 -4.89 18.72
CA LYS A 41 8.55 -3.84 19.67
C LYS A 41 9.75 -3.01 20.17
N ALA A 42 10.90 -3.65 20.39
CA ALA A 42 12.10 -2.98 20.87
C ALA A 42 12.85 -2.19 19.79
N ALA A 43 12.72 -2.59 18.53
CA ALA A 43 13.39 -1.94 17.39
C ALA A 43 12.52 -0.88 16.70
N HIS A 44 11.28 -0.69 17.14
CA HIS A 44 10.36 0.24 16.50
C HIS A 44 10.87 1.69 16.65
N PRO A 45 11.14 2.41 15.54
CA PRO A 45 11.83 3.70 15.58
C PRO A 45 11.07 4.79 16.34
N LEU A 46 9.75 4.63 16.46
CA LEU A 46 8.87 5.54 17.20
C LEU A 46 8.42 4.95 18.55
N ALA A 47 9.07 3.91 19.08
CA ALA A 47 8.68 3.25 20.34
C ALA A 47 8.60 4.17 21.57
N LYS A 48 9.21 5.36 21.49
CA LYS A 48 9.27 6.35 22.57
C LYS A 48 8.47 7.62 22.28
N LEU A 49 7.70 7.67 21.18
CA LEU A 49 6.79 8.78 20.92
C LEU A 49 5.51 8.56 21.74
N SER A 50 5.22 9.51 22.62
CA SER A 50 4.02 9.61 23.45
C SER A 50 3.15 10.77 23.00
#